data_AF-A0A2D9WPM5-F1
#
_entry.id   AF-A0A2D9WPM5-F1
#
_cell.length_a   1.000
_cell.length_b   1.000
_cell.length_c   1.000
_cell.angle_alpha   90.00
_cell.angle_beta   90.00
_cell.angle_gamma   90.00
#
_symmetry.space_group_name_H-M   'P 1'
#
loop_
_entity.id
_entity.type
_entity.pdbx_description
1 polymer ?
#
loop_
_entity_poly.entity_id
_entity_poly.type
_entity_poly.pdbx_seq_one_letter_code
_entity_poly.pdbx_strand_id
1 'polypeptide(L)'
;MFTQFAHDLCAARQKAGLTQRDLSILLEVGSKDVAALETGTAPPSIEQLCRLSIIYNRTFTQVYQDLMQSAREALFRNLPDLPELAETDEGNFNRDNTLKRLDRELTAALTQKHA
;
A
#
# COMPACT_ATOMS: atom_id res chain seq x y z
N MET A 1 -1.55 13.94 5.03
CA MET A 1 -1.83 13.30 3.74
C MET A 1 -2.03 11.81 3.98
N PHE A 2 -3.17 11.43 4.56
CA PHE A 2 -3.75 10.07 4.70
C PHE A 2 -5.24 10.21 5.08
N THR A 3 -5.88 11.28 4.62
CA THR A 3 -7.19 11.73 5.14
C THR A 3 -8.26 10.66 4.94
N GLN A 4 -8.28 9.99 3.79
CA GLN A 4 -9.24 8.92 3.54
C GLN A 4 -9.02 7.72 4.48
N PHE A 5 -7.78 7.31 4.72
CA PHE A 5 -7.48 6.25 5.68
C PHE A 5 -7.94 6.63 7.09
N ALA A 6 -7.61 7.84 7.53
CA ALA A 6 -7.96 8.36 8.83
C ALA A 6 -9.50 8.38 9.03
N HIS A 7 -10.24 8.83 8.01
CA HIS A 7 -11.70 8.78 7.99
C HIS A 7 -12.24 7.34 8.05
N ASP A 8 -11.69 6.44 7.23
CA ASP A 8 -12.11 5.03 7.20
C ASP A 8 -11.85 4.32 8.53
N LEU A 9 -10.70 4.63 9.17
CA LEU A 9 -10.34 4.10 10.48
C LEU A 9 -11.30 4.60 11.55
N CYS A 10 -11.59 5.90 11.59
CA CYS A 10 -12.56 6.47 12.53
C CYS A 10 -13.95 5.83 12.35
N ALA A 11 -14.42 5.71 11.11
CA ALA A 11 -15.71 5.11 10.79
C ALA A 11 -15.76 3.63 11.20
N ALA A 12 -14.71 2.86 10.91
CA ALA A 12 -14.61 1.45 11.30
C ALA A 12 -14.61 1.29 12.82
N ARG A 13 -13.82 2.09 13.54
CA ARG A 13 -13.77 2.09 15.01
C ARG A 13 -15.12 2.39 15.62
N GLN A 14 -15.78 3.47 15.16
CA GLN A 14 -17.10 3.88 15.66
C GLN A 14 -18.16 2.82 15.36
N LYS A 15 -18.17 2.24 14.15
CA LYS A 15 -19.08 1.16 13.78
C LYS A 15 -18.91 -0.08 14.65
N ALA A 16 -17.67 -0.37 15.09
CA ALA A 16 -17.37 -1.46 16.01
C ALA A 16 -17.69 -1.13 17.49
N GLY A 17 -18.11 0.11 17.80
CA GLY A 17 -18.38 0.53 19.17
C GLY A 17 -17.14 0.71 20.05
N LEU A 18 -15.94 0.78 19.45
CA LEU A 18 -14.68 0.89 20.17
C LEU A 18 -14.31 2.34 20.46
N THR A 19 -13.72 2.59 21.62
CA THR A 19 -13.07 3.87 21.94
C THR A 19 -11.64 3.91 21.39
N GLN A 20 -11.04 5.11 21.31
CA GLN A 20 -9.61 5.22 20.96
C GLN A 20 -8.71 4.50 21.98
N ARG A 21 -9.15 4.39 23.24
CA ARG A 21 -8.42 3.65 24.28
C ARG A 21 -8.44 2.15 24.00
N ASP A 22 -9.57 1.60 23.58
CA ASP A 22 -9.65 0.19 23.19
C ASP A 22 -8.70 -0.07 22.01
N LEU A 23 -8.72 0.82 21.02
CA LEU A 23 -7.83 0.70 19.87
C LEU A 23 -6.34 0.82 20.26
N SER A 24 -5.98 1.68 21.22
CA SER A 24 -4.60 1.78 21.70
C SER A 24 -4.09 0.48 22.34
N ILE A 25 -4.97 -0.23 23.04
CA ILE A 25 -4.64 -1.52 23.66
C ILE A 25 -4.50 -2.59 22.57
N LEU A 26 -5.46 -2.67 21.64
CA LEU A 26 -5.46 -3.67 20.56
C LEU A 26 -4.28 -3.51 19.60
N LEU A 27 -3.83 -2.28 19.39
CA LEU A 27 -2.66 -1.97 18.57
C LEU A 27 -1.34 -1.95 19.36
N GLU A 28 -1.38 -2.09 20.69
CA GLU A 28 -0.21 -1.98 21.58
C GLU A 28 0.58 -0.68 21.38
N VAL A 29 -0.14 0.44 21.25
CA VAL A 29 0.45 1.78 21.04
C VAL A 29 -0.09 2.81 22.04
N GLY A 30 0.50 4.00 22.06
CA GLY A 30 0.02 5.10 22.89
C GLY A 30 -1.27 5.73 22.36
N SER A 31 -2.01 6.41 23.24
CA SER A 31 -3.21 7.17 22.85
C SER A 31 -2.91 8.28 21.83
N LYS A 32 -1.72 8.89 21.91
CA LYS A 32 -1.24 9.88 20.93
C LYS A 32 -1.06 9.27 19.54
N ASP A 33 -0.61 8.02 19.46
CA ASP A 33 -0.39 7.35 18.18
C ASP A 33 -1.73 7.04 17.52
N VAL A 34 -2.72 6.55 18.29
CA VAL A 34 -4.10 6.36 17.78
C VAL A 34 -4.68 7.66 17.25
N ALA A 35 -4.54 8.76 18.01
CA ALA A 35 -4.99 10.07 17.54
C ALA A 35 -4.25 10.52 16.27
N ALA A 36 -2.96 10.24 16.16
CA ALA A 36 -2.17 10.58 14.97
C ALA A 36 -2.64 9.78 13.73
N LEU A 37 -2.97 8.50 13.90
CA LEU A 37 -3.55 7.64 12.87
C LEU A 37 -4.94 8.15 12.44
N GLU A 38 -5.81 8.44 13.41
CA GLU A 38 -7.18 8.91 13.17
C GLU A 38 -7.28 10.35 12.63
N THR A 39 -6.21 11.13 12.75
CA THR A 39 -6.09 12.46 12.12
C THR A 39 -5.30 12.42 10.81
N GLY A 40 -4.68 11.29 10.46
CA GLY A 40 -3.85 11.13 9.28
C GLY A 40 -2.57 11.98 9.32
N THR A 41 -2.12 12.35 10.51
CA THR A 41 -0.86 13.08 10.73
C THR A 41 0.35 12.13 10.72
N ALA A 42 0.13 10.84 11.02
CA ALA A 42 1.11 9.78 10.85
C ALA A 42 0.51 8.60 10.05
N PRO A 43 1.30 7.95 9.17
CA PRO A 43 0.89 6.70 8.54
C PRO A 43 0.91 5.54 9.53
N PRO A 44 0.09 4.50 9.34
CA PRO A 44 0.23 3.25 10.07
C PRO A 44 1.45 2.46 9.59
N SER A 45 2.05 1.69 10.50
CA SER A 45 3.00 0.64 10.16
C SER A 45 2.29 -0.54 9.49
N ILE A 46 3.06 -1.42 8.82
CA ILE A 46 2.52 -2.65 8.22
C ILE A 46 1.86 -3.52 9.29
N GLU A 47 2.49 -3.66 10.46
CA GLU A 47 1.95 -4.44 11.57
C GLU A 47 0.60 -3.87 12.06
N GLN A 48 0.53 -2.55 12.23
CA GLN A 48 -0.72 -1.88 12.60
C GLN A 48 -1.81 -2.13 11.57
N LEU A 49 -1.50 -2.09 10.28
CA LEU A 49 -2.47 -2.40 9.23
C LEU A 49 -2.95 -3.84 9.24
N CYS A 50 -2.06 -4.80 9.49
CA CYS A 50 -2.46 -6.20 9.67
C CYS A 50 -3.43 -6.35 10.85
N ARG A 51 -3.10 -5.75 12.00
CA ARG A 51 -3.96 -5.78 13.18
C ARG A 51 -5.31 -5.11 12.92
N LEU A 52 -5.31 -3.91 12.33
CA LEU A 52 -6.53 -3.20 11.94
C LEU A 52 -7.40 -4.02 10.97
N SER A 53 -6.77 -4.73 10.05
CA SER A 53 -7.47 -5.58 9.09
C SER A 53 -8.15 -6.77 9.76
N ILE A 54 -7.53 -7.33 10.79
CA ILE A 54 -8.10 -8.41 11.61
C ILE A 54 -9.24 -7.86 12.49
N ILE A 55 -9.02 -6.76 13.20
CA ILE A 55 -10.00 -6.15 14.11
C ILE A 55 -11.30 -5.80 13.38
N TYR A 56 -11.19 -5.23 12.17
CA TYR A 56 -12.35 -4.73 11.43
C TYR A 56 -12.77 -5.63 10.26
N ASN A 57 -12.10 -6.77 10.07
CA ASN A 57 -12.32 -7.70 8.96
C ASN A 57 -12.39 -7.00 7.58
N ARG A 58 -11.45 -6.10 7.30
CA ARG A 58 -11.38 -5.32 6.05
C ARG A 58 -9.96 -4.86 5.74
N THR A 59 -9.67 -4.59 4.47
CA THR A 59 -8.36 -4.06 4.07
C THR A 59 -8.37 -2.53 3.99
N PHE A 60 -7.26 -1.89 4.38
CA PHE A 60 -7.04 -0.44 4.29
C PHE A 60 -6.04 -0.10 3.17
N THR A 61 -6.35 -0.51 1.94
CA THR A 61 -5.44 -0.37 0.79
C THR A 61 -5.14 1.08 0.42
N GLN A 62 -6.02 2.00 0.79
CA GLN A 62 -5.89 3.42 0.45
C GLN A 62 -4.63 4.08 1.04
N VAL A 63 -4.10 3.55 2.15
CA VAL A 63 -2.91 4.09 2.83
C VAL A 63 -1.70 4.17 1.91
N TYR A 64 -1.56 3.20 1.02
CA TYR A 64 -0.37 3.10 0.19
C TYR A 64 -0.62 3.45 -1.27
N GLN A 65 -1.76 4.05 -1.63
CA GLN A 65 -2.02 4.37 -3.04
C GLN A 65 -0.97 5.30 -3.63
N ASP A 66 -0.63 6.38 -2.90
CA ASP A 66 0.40 7.32 -3.33
C ASP A 66 1.78 6.67 -3.37
N LEU A 67 2.09 5.83 -2.36
CA LEU A 67 3.35 5.07 -2.33
C LEU A 67 3.45 4.07 -3.49
N MET A 68 2.37 3.32 -3.76
CA MET A 68 2.27 2.38 -4.88
C MET A 68 2.41 3.12 -6.21
N GLN A 69 1.85 4.33 -6.31
CA GLN A 69 2.00 5.15 -7.50
C GLN A 69 3.45 5.59 -7.71
N SER A 70 4.11 6.12 -6.67
CA SER A 70 5.54 6.46 -6.75
C SER A 70 6.41 5.24 -7.06
N ALA A 71 6.07 4.07 -6.51
CA ALA A 71 6.76 2.81 -6.80
C ALA A 71 6.59 2.40 -8.26
N ARG A 72 5.38 2.50 -8.84
CA ARG A 72 5.14 2.24 -10.27
C ARG A 72 5.98 3.16 -11.15
N GLU A 73 6.01 4.44 -10.85
CA GLU A 73 6.80 5.42 -11.60
C GLU A 73 8.31 5.11 -11.52
N ALA A 74 8.81 4.73 -10.34
CA ALA A 74 10.20 4.31 -10.17
C ALA A 74 10.53 3.02 -10.93
N LEU A 75 9.67 2.01 -10.84
CA LEU A 75 9.84 0.75 -11.56
C LEU A 75 9.85 0.96 -13.08
N PHE A 76 8.95 1.80 -13.60
CA PHE A 76 8.89 2.11 -15.03
C PHE A 76 10.17 2.80 -15.51
N ARG A 77 10.71 3.76 -14.73
CA ARG A 77 11.98 4.42 -15.06
C ARG A 77 13.18 3.47 -15.06
N ASN A 78 13.20 2.50 -14.16
CA ASN A 78 14.33 1.59 -14.00
C ASN A 78 14.28 0.38 -14.96
N LEU A 79 13.12 0.09 -15.55
CA LEU A 79 12.91 -1.08 -16.40
C LEU A 79 13.88 -1.13 -17.61
N PRO A 80 14.18 -0.01 -18.31
CA PRO A 80 15.14 0.01 -19.41
C PRO A 80 16.59 -0.26 -19.01
N ASP A 81 16.95 -0.03 -17.73
CA ASP A 81 18.33 -0.18 -17.23
C ASP A 81 18.66 -1.63 -16.83
N LEU A 82 17.71 -2.57 -17.01
CA LEU A 82 17.93 -3.96 -16.70
C LEU A 82 18.99 -4.57 -17.65
N PRO A 83 19.95 -5.36 -17.11
CA PRO A 83 20.96 -5.99 -17.95
C PRO A 83 20.34 -7.03 -18.87
N GLU A 84 20.88 -7.11 -20.09
CA GLU A 84 20.67 -8.24 -20.99
C GLU A 84 21.32 -9.48 -20.38
N LEU A 85 20.59 -10.60 -20.34
CA LEU A 85 21.14 -11.88 -19.90
C LEU A 85 21.73 -12.63 -21.09
N ALA A 86 22.78 -13.42 -20.84
CA ALA A 86 23.33 -14.33 -21.83
C ALA A 86 22.25 -15.31 -22.34
N GLU A 87 22.34 -15.67 -23.62
CA GLU A 87 21.39 -16.54 -24.31
C GLU A 87 21.42 -17.97 -23.73
N THR A 88 20.60 -18.22 -22.71
CA THR A 88 20.23 -19.57 -22.30
C THR A 88 18.72 -19.70 -22.42
N ASP A 89 18.26 -20.53 -23.36
CA ASP A 89 16.86 -20.61 -23.80
C ASP A 89 15.85 -20.88 -22.67
N GLU A 90 16.20 -21.71 -21.68
CA GLU A 90 15.26 -22.10 -20.62
C GLU A 90 15.14 -21.08 -19.48
N GLY A 91 16.20 -20.29 -19.21
CA GLY A 91 16.20 -19.29 -18.15
C GLY A 91 15.51 -17.97 -18.54
N ASN A 92 15.52 -17.64 -19.84
CA ASN A 92 15.09 -16.34 -20.34
C ASN A 92 13.58 -16.24 -20.56
N PHE A 93 12.87 -17.35 -20.80
CA PHE A 93 11.41 -17.34 -21.06
C PHE A 93 10.59 -16.76 -19.90
N ASN A 94 10.84 -17.21 -18.66
CA ASN A 94 10.12 -16.72 -17.48
C ASN A 94 10.43 -15.26 -17.18
N ARG A 95 11.69 -14.85 -17.41
CA ARG A 95 12.12 -13.46 -17.25
C ARG A 95 11.42 -12.57 -18.27
N ASP A 96 11.48 -12.90 -19.55
CA ASP A 96 10.87 -12.13 -20.63
C ASP A 96 9.37 -11.97 -20.44
N ASN A 97 8.68 -13.06 -20.07
CA ASN A 97 7.26 -13.00 -19.77
C ASN A 97 6.95 -12.10 -18.58
N THR A 98 7.78 -12.15 -17.53
CA THR A 98 7.63 -11.28 -16.35
C THR A 98 7.83 -9.82 -16.73
N LEU A 99 8.88 -9.49 -17.48
CA LEU A 99 9.20 -8.12 -17.91
C LEU A 99 8.13 -7.57 -18.87
N LYS A 100 7.69 -8.36 -19.86
CA LYS A 100 6.60 -7.98 -20.78
C LYS A 100 5.27 -7.79 -20.05
N ARG A 101 4.97 -8.58 -19.01
CA ARG A 101 3.78 -8.35 -18.18
C ARG A 101 3.93 -7.07 -17.37
N LEU A 102 5.07 -6.87 -16.70
CA LEU A 102 5.33 -5.70 -15.88
C LEU A 102 5.27 -4.40 -16.69
N ASP A 103 5.88 -4.35 -17.87
CA ASP A 103 5.84 -3.20 -18.76
C ASP A 103 4.40 -2.81 -19.15
N ARG A 104 3.58 -3.80 -19.54
CA ARG A 104 2.17 -3.58 -19.88
C ARG A 104 1.37 -3.06 -18.68
N GLU A 105 1.56 -3.66 -17.51
CA GLU A 105 0.87 -3.25 -16.28
C GLU A 105 1.24 -1.82 -15.88
N LEU A 106 2.52 -1.48 -15.89
CA LEU A 106 3.02 -0.14 -15.56
C LEU A 106 2.52 0.89 -16.58
N THR A 107 2.61 0.60 -17.87
CA THR A 107 2.13 1.49 -18.94
C THR A 107 0.62 1.77 -18.81
N ALA A 108 -0.19 0.73 -18.58
CA ALA A 108 -1.62 0.90 -18.38
C ALA A 108 -1.95 1.75 -17.14
N ALA A 109 -1.28 1.47 -16.01
CA ALA A 109 -1.50 2.19 -14.76
C ALA A 109 -1.07 3.66 -14.83
N LEU A 110 0.01 3.99 -15.56
CA LEU A 110 0.49 5.36 -15.71
C LEU A 110 -0.31 6.16 -16.75
N THR A 111 -0.84 5.51 -17.79
CA THR A 111 -1.67 6.18 -18.81
C THR A 111 -3.01 6.64 -18.27
N GLN A 112 -3.65 5.84 -17.39
CA GLN A 112 -4.95 6.18 -16.76
C GLN A 112 -4.89 7.41 -15.84
N LYS A 113 -3.68 7.83 -15.40
CA LYS A 113 -3.48 9.02 -14.55
C LYS A 113 -3.51 10.33 -15.35
N HIS A 114 -3.39 10.28 -16.68
CA HIS A 114 -3.32 11.43 -17.58
C HIS A 114 -4.60 11.70 -18.39
N ALA A 115 -5.66 10.92 -18.15
CA ALA A 115 -6.99 11.11 -18.74
C ALA A 115 -7.97 11.70 -17.71
#